data_AF-A0A0D0A594-F1
#
_entry.id   AF-A0A0D0A594-F1
#
_cell.length_a   1.000
_cell.length_b   1.000
_cell.length_c   1.000
_cell.angle_alpha   90.00
_cell.angle_beta   90.00
_cell.angle_gamma   90.00
#
_symmetry.space_group_name_H-M   'P 1'
#
loop_
_entity.id
_entity.type
_entity.pdbx_description
1 polymer ?
#
loop_
_entity_poly.entity_id
_entity_poly.type
_entity_poly.pdbx_seq_one_letter_code
_entity_poly.pdbx_strand_id
1 'polypeptide(L)' 'ELHRAALELRPSGHLDRASSLRSLALCLSDRYDRHGVVADSEEAVTLGYATLELRLPGHPDHHISLYSLTCDLWTGFQK' A
#
# COMPACT_ATOMS: atom_id res chain seq x y z
N GLU A 1 11.48 -6.91 1.59
CA GLU A 1 11.48 -7.45 2.98
C GLU A 1 11.63 -6.39 4.07
N LEU A 2 12.52 -5.40 3.92
CA LEU A 2 12.67 -4.28 4.89
C LEU A 2 11.34 -3.60 5.29
N HIS A 3 10.41 -3.39 4.34
CA HIS A 3 9.11 -2.81 4.65
C HIS A 3 8.18 -3.73 5.45
N ARG A 4 8.30 -5.08 5.33
CA ARG A 4 7.53 -6.03 6.15
C ARG A 4 8.07 -6.04 7.59
N ALA A 5 9.39 -6.08 7.77
CA ALA A 5 10.01 -5.94 9.10
C ALA A 5 9.63 -4.60 9.77
N ALA A 6 9.58 -3.51 9.01
CA ALA A 6 9.13 -2.21 9.53
C ALA A 6 7.64 -2.19 9.96
N LEU A 7 6.78 -3.06 9.41
CA LEU A 7 5.38 -3.18 9.81
C LEU A 7 5.21 -4.00 11.09
N GLU A 8 6.07 -5.00 11.31
CA GLU A 8 6.09 -5.77 12.56
C GLU A 8 6.49 -4.89 13.76
N LEU A 9 7.38 -3.91 13.53
CA LEU A 9 7.84 -2.98 14.54
C LEU A 9 6.88 -1.79 14.81
N ARG A 10 5.85 -1.60 13.98
CA ARG A 10 4.93 -0.45 14.05
C ARG A 10 3.51 -0.93 14.30
N PRO A 11 3.04 -1.07 15.55
CA PRO A 11 1.69 -1.56 15.84
C PRO A 11 0.57 -0.67 15.27
N SER A 12 -0.66 -1.19 15.24
CA SER A 12 -1.85 -0.44 14.82
C SER A 12 -2.00 0.85 15.64
N GLY A 13 -2.16 1.99 14.95
CA GLY A 13 -2.20 3.32 15.57
C GLY A 13 -0.87 4.08 15.60
N HIS A 14 0.25 3.44 15.23
CA HIS A 14 1.52 4.15 15.05
C HIS A 14 1.45 5.09 13.83
N LEU A 15 1.82 6.37 14.03
CA LEU A 15 1.74 7.42 12.99
C LEU A 15 2.40 7.02 11.67
N ASP A 16 3.58 6.39 11.75
CA ASP A 16 4.32 5.97 10.56
C ASP A 16 3.90 4.62 9.95
N ARG A 17 2.91 3.93 10.53
CA ARG A 17 2.47 2.62 10.00
C ARG A 17 1.88 2.77 8.60
N ALA A 18 1.06 3.80 8.38
CA ALA A 18 0.49 4.12 7.07
C ALA A 18 1.56 4.37 6.01
N SER A 19 2.64 5.07 6.38
CA SER A 19 3.78 5.30 5.48
C SER A 19 4.52 4.01 5.12
N SER A 20 4.72 3.10 6.08
CA SER A 20 5.31 1.78 5.82
C SER A 20 4.44 0.93 4.88
N LEU A 21 3.13 0.90 5.11
CA LEU A 21 2.18 0.15 4.27
C LEU A 21 2.20 0.65 2.83
N ARG A 22 2.16 1.98 2.65
CA ARG A 22 2.24 2.61 1.33
C ARG A 22 3.54 2.26 0.61
N SER A 23 4.68 2.34 1.29
CA SER A 23 5.98 1.99 0.68
C SER A 23 6.03 0.52 0.26
N LEU A 24 5.45 -0.39 1.06
CA LEU A 24 5.37 -1.80 0.70
C LEU A 24 4.46 -2.01 -0.52
N ALA A 25 3.29 -1.37 -0.56
CA ALA A 25 2.36 -1.43 -1.70
C ALA A 25 3.04 -0.99 -3.01
N LEU A 26 3.73 0.16 -2.99
CA LEU A 26 4.46 0.67 -4.15
C LEU A 26 5.55 -0.31 -4.65
N CYS A 27 6.31 -0.93 -3.73
CA CYS A 27 7.31 -1.93 -4.13
C CYS A 27 6.69 -3.18 -4.76
N LEU A 28 5.50 -3.58 -4.30
CA LEU A 28 4.79 -4.75 -4.84
C LEU A 28 4.18 -4.44 -6.21
N SER A 29 3.58 -3.26 -6.39
CA SER A 29 3.07 -2.81 -7.69
C SER A 29 4.16 -2.71 -8.75
N ASP A 30 5.31 -2.13 -8.40
CA ASP A 30 6.46 -2.06 -9.31
C ASP A 30 7.05 -3.46 -9.61
N ARG A 31 7.03 -4.39 -8.65
CA ARG A 31 7.41 -5.80 -8.89
C ARG A 31 6.42 -6.49 -9.83
N TYR A 32 5.13 -6.24 -9.68
CA TYR A 32 4.08 -6.72 -10.57
C TYR A 32 4.22 -6.16 -11.99
N ASP A 33 4.50 -4.86 -12.14
CA ASP A 33 4.68 -4.25 -13.45
C ASP A 33 5.81 -4.91 -14.22
N ARG A 34 6.93 -5.18 -13.53
CA ARG A 34 8.13 -5.78 -14.11
C ARG A 34 8.02 -7.29 -14.36
N HIS A 35 7.35 -8.04 -13.48
CA HIS A 35 7.39 -9.50 -13.50
C HIS A 35 6.03 -10.18 -13.71
N GLY A 36 4.92 -9.44 -13.68
CA GLY A 36 3.57 -9.96 -13.88
C GLY A 36 3.09 -10.89 -12.76
N VAL A 37 3.68 -10.81 -11.56
CA VAL A 37 3.34 -11.70 -10.44
C VAL A 37 2.04 -11.23 -9.80
N VAL A 38 0.91 -11.83 -10.20
CA VAL A 38 -0.45 -11.43 -9.77
C VAL A 38 -0.59 -11.30 -8.25
N ALA A 39 0.03 -12.22 -7.48
CA ALA A 39 0.01 -12.18 -6.02
C ALA A 39 0.56 -10.86 -5.44
N ASP A 40 1.51 -10.20 -6.14
CA ASP A 40 2.05 -8.91 -5.71
C ASP A 40 1.04 -7.79 -5.91
N SER A 41 0.27 -7.84 -7.00
CA SER A 41 -0.80 -6.88 -7.25
C SER A 41 -1.91 -7.01 -6.21
N GLU A 42 -2.32 -8.24 -5.88
CA GLU A 42 -3.36 -8.50 -4.86
C GLU A 42 -2.91 -8.02 -3.47
N GLU A 43 -1.64 -8.27 -3.13
CA GLU A 43 -1.06 -7.81 -1.86
C GLU A 43 -0.93 -6.27 -1.83
N ALA A 44 -0.52 -5.62 -2.93
CA ALA A 44 -0.46 -4.16 -3.01
C ALA A 44 -1.84 -3.52 -2.78
N VAL A 45 -2.89 -4.05 -3.42
CA VAL A 45 -4.27 -3.59 -3.23
C VAL A 45 -4.72 -3.74 -1.78
N THR A 46 -4.44 -4.90 -1.16
CA THR A 46 -4.76 -5.15 0.26
C THR A 46 -4.10 -4.12 1.18
N LEU A 47 -2.83 -3.78 0.91
CA LEU A 47 -2.09 -2.78 1.69
C LEU A 47 -2.60 -1.35 1.45
N GLY A 48 -3.06 -1.04 0.25
CA GLY A 48 -3.73 0.22 -0.06
C GLY A 48 -5.00 0.42 0.78
N TYR A 49 -5.83 -0.62 0.90
CA TYR A 49 -7.00 -0.61 1.79
C TYR A 49 -6.62 -0.43 3.26
N ALA A 50 -5.64 -1.18 3.76
CA ALA A 50 -5.18 -1.03 5.14
C ALA A 50 -4.62 0.37 5.45
N THR A 51 -4.03 1.03 4.44
CA THR A 51 -3.56 2.43 4.57
C THR A 51 -4.73 3.41 4.69
N LEU A 52 -5.83 3.18 3.97
CA LEU A 52 -7.05 3.99 4.05
C LEU A 52 -7.78 3.83 5.38
N GLU A 53 -7.87 2.60 5.90
CA GLU A 53 -8.49 2.34 7.21
C GLU A 53 -7.76 3.06 8.35
N LEU A 54 -6.44 3.24 8.23
CA LEU A 54 -5.64 3.98 9.21
C LEU A 54 -5.72 5.51 9.06
N ARG A 55 -6.08 6.03 7.87
CA ARG A 55 -6.19 7.46 7.60
C ARG A 55 -7.66 7.83 7.43
N LEU A 56 -8.31 8.09 8.56
CA LEU A 56 -9.70 8.55 8.65
C LEU A 56 -9.97 9.77 7.72
N PRO A 57 -11.21 9.92 7.23
CA PRO A 57 -11.63 11.12 6.49
C PRO A 57 -11.35 12.38 7.30
N GLY A 58 -10.51 13.27 6.78
CA GLY A 58 -10.04 14.48 7.47
C GLY A 58 -8.54 14.51 7.79
N HIS A 59 -7.83 13.38 7.63
CA HIS A 59 -6.37 13.36 7.74
C HIS A 59 -5.72 14.05 6.51
N PRO A 60 -4.72 14.93 6.69
CA PRO A 60 -4.09 15.65 5.57
C PRO A 60 -3.58 14.72 4.47
N ASP A 61 -3.04 13.56 4.83
CA ASP A 61 -2.53 12.56 3.87
C ASP A 61 -3.57 11.53 3.35
N HIS A 62 -4.86 11.72 3.63
CA HIS A 62 -5.92 10.81 3.16
C HIS A 62 -5.93 10.71 1.62
N HIS A 63 -5.80 11.86 0.94
CA HIS A 63 -5.76 11.94 -0.52
C HIS A 63 -4.59 11.17 -1.15
N ILE A 64 -3.42 11.10 -0.50
CA ILE A 64 -2.27 10.36 -1.01
C ILE A 64 -2.53 8.85 -0.95
N SER A 65 -3.25 8.41 0.08
CA SER A 65 -3.60 6.99 0.25
C SER A 65 -4.62 6.54 -0.78
N LEU A 66 -5.58 7.40 -1.12
CA LEU A 66 -6.51 7.18 -2.23
C LEU A 66 -5.78 7.11 -3.57
N TYR A 67 -4.84 8.04 -3.82
CA TYR A 67 -4.06 8.04 -5.05
C TYR A 67 -3.25 6.74 -5.22
N SER A 68 -2.56 6.30 -4.16
CA SER A 68 -1.83 5.03 -4.19
C SER A 68 -2.74 3.82 -4.46
N LEU A 69 -3.90 3.72 -3.79
CA LEU A 69 -4.87 2.66 -4.06
C LEU A 69 -5.38 2.71 -5.51
N THR A 70 -5.65 3.90 -6.05
CA THR A 70 -6.10 4.02 -7.45
C THR A 70 -5.03 3.59 -8.44
N CYS A 71 -3.75 3.83 -8.16
CA CYS A 71 -2.65 3.31 -8.97
C CYS A 71 -2.57 1.79 -8.90
N ASP A 72 -2.64 1.21 -7.70
CA ASP A 72 -2.54 -0.25 -7.50
C ASP A 72 -3.70 -1.00 -8.17
N LEU A 73 -4.92 -0.47 -8.06
CA LEU A 73 -6.10 -0.99 -8.77
C LEU A 73 -5.94 -0.87 -10.28
N TRP A 74 -5.47 0.28 -10.77
CA TRP A 74 -5.27 0.50 -12.20
C TRP A 74 -4.27 -0.49 -12.80
N THR A 75 -3.13 -0.71 -12.13
CA THR A 75 -2.14 -1.72 -12.55
C THR A 75 -2.73 -3.12 -12.51
N GLY A 76 -3.52 -3.46 -11.48
CA GLY A 76 -4.18 -4.76 -11.37
C GLY A 76 -5.21 -5.05 -12.48
N PHE A 77 -5.84 -4.01 -13.05
CA PHE A 77 -6.79 -4.16 -14.16
C PHE A 77 -6.15 -4.11 -15.57
N GLN A 78 -4.89 -3.70 -15.71
CA GLN A 78 -4.24 -3.48 -17.02
C GLN A 78 -3.55 -4.70 -17.65
N LYS A 79 -3.56 -5.88 -17.03
CA LYS A 79 -3.02 -7.11 -17.64
C LYS A 79 -4.01 -8.26 -17.56
#